data_AF-A0A397JT45-F1
#
_entry.id   AF-A0A397JT45-F1
#
_cell.length_a   1.000
_cell.length_b   1.000
_cell.length_c   1.000
_cell.angle_alpha   90.00
_cell.angle_beta   90.00
_cell.angle_gamma   90.00
#
_symmetry.space_group_name_H-M   'P 1'
#
loop_
_entity.id
_entity.type
_entity.pdbx_description
1 polymer ?
#
loop_
_entity_poly.entity_id
_entity_poly.type
_entity_poly.pdbx_seq_one_letter_code
_entity_poly.pdbx_strand_id
1 'polypeptide(L)'
;MRCWDARVTHRPTFEELNNELWKYWNGYYHYLYGGKNKDSEIRIQIEKSEKLSKNLILKNSTPLNYQTHPQAIYTSRLLNFSKLPKPKNEENFERELEELTKSTSALSIVASKLYVPDF
;
A
#
# COMPACT_ATOMS: atom_id res chain seq x y z
N MET A 1 -5.04 5.34 2.88
CA MET A 1 -5.46 4.03 3.43
C MET A 1 -6.22 4.23 4.74
N ARG A 2 -7.54 4.02 4.75
CA ARG A 2 -8.40 4.22 5.95
C ARG A 2 -8.08 3.26 7.11
N CYS A 3 -7.38 2.16 6.85
CA CYS A 3 -7.00 1.17 7.87
C CYS A 3 -5.94 1.67 8.86
N TRP A 4 -5.20 2.73 8.54
CA TRP A 4 -4.16 3.30 9.41
C TRP A 4 -4.68 4.37 10.37
N ASP A 5 -5.94 4.76 10.27
CA ASP A 5 -6.51 5.77 11.16
C ASP A 5 -6.53 5.26 12.61
N ALA A 6 -6.01 6.02 13.56
CA ALA A 6 -6.06 5.70 14.98
C ALA A 6 -7.50 5.62 15.51
N ARG A 7 -8.45 6.32 14.87
CA ARG A 7 -9.87 6.31 15.24
C ARG A 7 -10.55 5.09 14.65
N VAL A 8 -11.07 4.22 15.53
CA VAL A 8 -11.75 2.98 15.13
C VAL A 8 -12.92 3.25 14.19
N THR A 9 -13.68 4.33 14.41
CA THR A 9 -14.85 4.69 13.58
C THR A 9 -14.51 5.10 12.15
N HIS A 10 -13.25 5.44 11.86
CA HIS A 10 -12.81 5.87 10.54
C HIS A 10 -12.19 4.72 9.72
N ARG A 11 -11.87 3.61 10.39
CA ARG A 11 -11.38 2.39 9.74
C ARG A 11 -12.49 1.69 8.97
N PRO A 12 -12.15 1.01 7.87
CA PRO A 12 -13.11 0.12 7.23
C PRO A 12 -13.49 -1.01 8.18
N THR A 13 -14.74 -1.40 8.12
CA THR A 13 -15.21 -2.67 8.68
C THR A 13 -14.59 -3.84 7.92
N PHE A 14 -14.65 -5.03 8.53
CA PHE A 14 -14.20 -6.25 7.86
C PHE A 14 -14.93 -6.48 6.54
N GLU A 15 -16.24 -6.21 6.49
CA GLU A 15 -17.06 -6.36 5.29
C GLU A 15 -16.64 -5.40 4.17
N GLU A 16 -16.48 -4.11 4.48
CA GLU A 16 -15.99 -3.11 3.52
C GLU A 16 -14.61 -3.51 2.96
N LEU A 17 -13.70 -3.95 3.83
CA LEU A 17 -12.38 -4.40 3.42
C LEU A 17 -12.44 -5.64 2.52
N ASN A 18 -13.27 -6.62 2.88
CA ASN A 18 -13.46 -7.84 2.09
C ASN A 18 -14.01 -7.53 0.70
N ASN A 19 -15.02 -6.66 0.62
CA ASN A 19 -15.60 -6.23 -0.66
C ASN A 19 -14.57 -5.52 -1.54
N GLU A 20 -13.72 -4.68 -0.96
CA GLU A 20 -12.68 -4.00 -1.71
C GLU A 20 -11.59 -4.96 -2.21
N LEU A 21 -11.12 -5.87 -1.35
CA LEU A 21 -10.16 -6.92 -1.73
C LEU A 21 -10.72 -7.82 -2.83
N TRP A 22 -12.02 -8.14 -2.78
CA TRP A 22 -12.67 -8.96 -3.80
C TRP A 22 -12.64 -8.30 -5.18
N LYS A 23 -12.87 -6.97 -5.27
CA LYS A 23 -12.76 -6.24 -6.54
C LYS A 23 -11.36 -6.34 -7.13
N TYR A 24 -10.33 -6.14 -6.31
CA TYR A 24 -8.93 -6.28 -6.73
C TYR A 24 -8.61 -7.71 -7.18
N TRP A 25 -9.03 -8.70 -6.41
CA TRP A 25 -8.82 -10.11 -6.75
C TRP A 25 -9.49 -10.47 -8.08
N ASN A 26 -10.73 -10.02 -8.30
CA ASN A 26 -11.43 -10.25 -9.55
C ASN A 26 -10.71 -9.57 -10.73
N GLY A 27 -10.26 -8.33 -10.56
CA GLY A 27 -9.44 -7.62 -11.55
C GLY A 27 -8.15 -8.37 -11.90
N TYR A 28 -7.46 -8.90 -10.89
CA TYR A 28 -6.25 -9.71 -11.06
C TYR A 28 -6.54 -11.07 -11.73
N TYR A 29 -7.61 -11.75 -11.35
CA TYR A 29 -8.03 -13.02 -11.93
C TYR A 29 -8.36 -12.86 -13.42
N HIS A 30 -9.10 -11.81 -13.78
CA HIS A 30 -9.37 -11.45 -15.18
C HIS A 30 -8.09 -11.10 -15.96
N TYR A 31 -7.08 -10.51 -15.32
CA TYR A 31 -5.77 -10.30 -15.92
C TYR A 31 -5.06 -11.62 -16.24
N LEU A 32 -5.00 -12.55 -15.28
CA LEU A 32 -4.28 -13.82 -15.45
C LEU A 32 -4.95 -14.78 -16.44
N TYR A 33 -6.28 -14.88 -16.42
CA TYR A 33 -7.03 -15.94 -17.11
C TYR A 33 -8.01 -15.43 -18.18
N GLY A 34 -8.31 -14.13 -18.20
CA GLY A 34 -9.40 -13.56 -19.02
C GLY A 34 -8.99 -12.99 -20.38
N GLY A 35 -7.68 -12.91 -20.71
CA GLY A 35 -7.16 -12.58 -22.04
C GLY A 35 -7.48 -11.19 -22.63
N LYS A 36 -8.36 -10.39 -22.02
CA LYS A 36 -8.94 -9.19 -22.67
C LYS A 36 -8.81 -7.86 -21.94
N ASN A 37 -8.35 -7.81 -20.69
CA ASN A 37 -8.17 -6.54 -19.97
C ASN A 37 -6.70 -6.22 -19.73
N LYS A 38 -6.01 -5.92 -20.84
CA LYS A 38 -4.65 -5.37 -20.83
C LYS A 38 -4.58 -4.03 -20.09
N ASP A 39 -5.69 -3.31 -19.95
CA ASP A 39 -5.67 -1.96 -19.36
C ASP A 39 -6.23 -1.91 -17.94
N SER A 40 -6.29 -3.06 -17.26
CA SER A 40 -6.69 -3.08 -15.85
C SER A 40 -5.68 -2.32 -14.99
N GLU A 41 -6.20 -1.46 -14.10
CA GLU A 41 -5.38 -0.64 -13.21
C GLU A 41 -4.39 -1.48 -12.39
N ILE A 42 -4.81 -2.68 -11.96
CA ILE A 42 -3.98 -3.61 -11.19
C ILE A 42 -2.74 -4.08 -11.97
N ARG A 43 -2.88 -4.35 -13.27
CA ARG A 43 -1.73 -4.73 -14.12
C ARG A 43 -0.74 -3.58 -14.22
N ILE A 44 -1.23 -2.36 -14.45
CA ILE A 44 -0.37 -1.18 -14.62
C ILE A 44 0.41 -0.89 -13.32
N GLN A 45 -0.24 -1.04 -12.17
CA GLN A 45 0.42 -0.91 -10.87
C GLN A 45 1.48 -2.01 -10.65
N ILE A 46 1.18 -3.27 -11.00
CA ILE A 46 2.14 -4.39 -10.91
C ILE A 46 3.36 -4.13 -11.80
N GLU A 47 3.17 -3.82 -13.09
CA GLU A 47 4.27 -3.58 -14.03
C GLU A 47 5.15 -2.40 -13.60
N LYS A 48 4.54 -1.32 -13.07
CA LYS A 48 5.28 -0.17 -12.55
C LYS A 48 6.10 -0.54 -11.31
N SER A 49 5.53 -1.34 -10.41
CA SER A 49 6.22 -1.85 -9.21
C SER A 49 7.41 -2.74 -9.59
N GLU A 50 7.24 -3.66 -10.54
CA GLU A 50 8.31 -4.52 -11.03
C GLU A 50 9.45 -3.71 -11.69
N LYS A 51 9.12 -2.69 -12.49
CA LYS A 51 10.12 -1.77 -13.07
C LYS A 51 10.89 -1.02 -11.99
N LEU A 52 10.22 -0.54 -10.95
CA LEU A 52 10.86 0.12 -9.81
C LEU A 52 11.78 -0.85 -9.05
N SER A 53 11.31 -2.07 -8.76
CA SER A 53 12.06 -3.10 -8.06
C SER A 53 13.36 -3.46 -8.79
N LYS A 54 13.30 -3.69 -10.10
CA LYS A 54 14.49 -3.97 -10.93
C LYS A 54 15.52 -2.82 -10.86
N ASN A 55 15.05 -1.57 -10.87
CA ASN A 55 15.92 -0.40 -10.74
C ASN A 55 16.55 -0.25 -9.34
N LEU A 56 15.87 -0.69 -8.28
CA LEU A 56 16.37 -0.66 -6.90
C LEU A 56 17.40 -1.77 -6.65
N ILE A 57 17.14 -2.99 -7.14
CA ILE A 57 18.06 -4.14 -7.04
C ILE A 57 19.38 -3.83 -7.76
N LEU A 58 19.33 -3.12 -8.90
CA LEU A 58 20.53 -2.70 -9.63
C LEU A 58 21.33 -1.59 -8.92
N LYS A 59 20.69 -0.78 -8.07
CA LYS A 59 21.33 0.38 -7.43
C LYS A 59 21.85 0.11 -6.02
N ASN A 60 21.17 -0.73 -5.22
CA ASN A 60 21.46 -0.88 -3.80
C ASN A 60 21.41 -2.35 -3.35
N SER A 61 22.45 -3.12 -3.64
CA SER A 61 22.79 -4.32 -2.85
C SER A 61 23.58 -3.89 -1.61
N THR A 62 22.99 -3.06 -0.76
CA THR A 62 23.58 -2.75 0.55
C THR A 62 23.34 -3.96 1.44
N PRO A 63 24.37 -4.60 2.00
CA PRO A 63 24.18 -5.65 2.99
C PRO A 63 23.34 -5.12 4.13
N LEU A 64 22.31 -5.87 4.52
CA LEU A 64 21.52 -5.60 5.72
C LEU A 64 22.42 -5.77 6.95
N ASN A 65 23.14 -4.70 7.31
CA ASN A 65 23.97 -4.64 8.50
C ASN A 65 23.08 -4.33 9.71
N TYR A 66 22.39 -5.35 10.21
CA TYR A 66 21.60 -5.22 11.44
C TYR A 66 22.55 -5.16 12.64
N GLN A 67 22.94 -3.94 13.03
CA GLN A 67 23.69 -3.72 14.25
C GLN A 67 22.72 -3.49 15.40
N THR A 68 22.69 -4.42 16.36
CA THR A 68 21.92 -4.24 17.59
C THR A 68 22.61 -3.19 18.46
N HIS A 69 21.87 -2.20 18.93
CA HIS A 69 22.39 -1.25 19.91
C HIS A 69 22.76 -1.99 21.21
N PRO A 70 23.97 -1.82 21.79
CA PRO A 70 24.44 -2.60 22.94
C PRO A 70 23.60 -2.41 24.22
N GLN A 71 22.81 -1.34 24.29
CA GLN A 71 21.91 -1.05 25.41
C GLN A 71 20.44 -1.43 25.14
N ALA A 72 20.12 -1.90 23.93
CA ALA A 72 18.75 -2.31 23.60
C ALA A 72 18.46 -3.72 24.14
N ILE A 73 17.28 -3.88 24.76
CA ILE A 73 16.83 -5.15 25.31
C ILE A 73 15.76 -5.74 24.38
N TYR A 74 16.08 -6.88 23.75
CA TYR A 74 15.20 -7.58 22.78
C TYR A 74 14.45 -8.76 23.40
N THR A 75 14.02 -8.63 24.66
CA THR A 75 13.21 -9.66 25.34
C THR A 75 11.73 -9.37 25.15
N SER A 76 10.92 -10.40 24.97
CA SER A 76 9.46 -10.26 25.08
C SER A 76 9.09 -9.76 26.48
N ARG A 77 8.17 -8.79 26.57
CA ARG A 77 7.64 -8.26 27.82
C ARG A 77 6.12 -8.17 27.70
N LEU A 78 5.40 -8.49 28.78
CA LEU A 78 3.95 -8.33 28.81
C LEU A 78 3.61 -6.84 28.76
N LEU A 79 2.83 -6.44 27.76
CA LEU A 79 2.39 -5.06 27.58
C LEU A 79 1.12 -4.82 28.41
N ASN A 80 1.15 -3.86 29.33
CA ASN A 80 -0.05 -3.47 30.08
C ASN A 80 -0.85 -2.42 29.30
N PHE A 81 -1.93 -2.85 28.65
CA PHE A 81 -2.81 -1.99 27.86
C PHE A 81 -3.49 -0.88 28.65
N SER A 82 -3.74 -1.07 29.96
CA SER A 82 -4.47 -0.08 30.77
C SER A 82 -3.67 1.20 31.02
N LYS A 83 -2.34 1.16 30.83
CA LYS A 83 -1.44 2.30 31.04
C LYS A 83 -1.02 2.98 29.74
N LEU A 84 -1.52 2.54 28.59
CA LEU A 84 -1.16 3.12 27.30
C LEU A 84 -1.98 4.39 27.02
N PRO A 85 -1.37 5.41 26.39
CA PRO A 85 -2.12 6.55 25.90
C PRO A 85 -3.14 6.09 24.84
N LYS A 86 -4.22 6.86 24.68
CA LYS A 86 -5.17 6.61 23.60
C LYS A 86 -4.45 6.74 22.25
N PRO A 87 -4.75 5.88 21.27
CA PRO A 87 -4.25 6.03 19.91
C PRO A 87 -4.58 7.41 19.37
N LYS A 88 -3.58 8.08 18.78
CA LYS A 88 -3.71 9.40 18.18
C LYS A 88 -2.99 9.39 16.83
N ASN A 89 -3.64 9.96 15.82
CA ASN A 89 -2.99 10.24 14.55
C ASN A 89 -1.94 11.36 14.74
N GLU A 90 -0.93 11.39 13.89
CA GLU A 90 -0.06 12.55 13.79
C GLU A 90 -0.85 13.78 13.35
N GLU A 91 -0.32 14.96 13.66
CA GLU A 91 -0.99 16.24 13.35
C GLU A 91 -1.29 16.38 11.86
N ASN A 92 -0.43 15.81 11.02
CA ASN A 92 -0.50 15.95 9.58
C ASN A 92 -1.25 14.83 8.85
N PHE A 93 -1.80 13.87 9.58
CA PHE A 93 -2.34 12.63 9.02
C PHE A 93 -3.36 12.86 7.90
N GLU A 94 -4.27 13.81 8.08
CA GLU A 94 -5.34 14.09 7.11
C GLU A 94 -4.77 14.64 5.79
N ARG A 95 -3.78 15.53 5.87
CA ARG A 95 -3.12 16.10 4.68
C ARG A 95 -2.36 15.02 3.92
N GLU A 96 -1.61 14.18 4.63
CA GLU A 96 -0.85 13.08 4.03
C GLU A 96 -1.78 12.03 3.40
N LEU A 97 -2.90 11.73 4.07
CA LEU A 97 -3.91 10.83 3.54
C LEU A 97 -4.57 11.41 2.27
N GLU A 98 -4.86 12.70 2.24
CA GLU A 98 -5.41 13.39 1.07
C GLU A 98 -4.41 13.42 -0.09
N GLU A 99 -3.15 13.79 0.17
CA GLU A 99 -2.08 13.79 -0.82
C GLU A 99 -1.84 12.40 -1.40
N LEU A 100 -1.81 11.37 -0.55
CA LEU A 100 -1.68 9.99 -0.99
C LEU A 100 -2.84 9.59 -1.89
N THR A 101 -4.07 9.93 -1.51
CA THR A 101 -5.29 9.61 -2.28
C THR A 101 -5.27 10.32 -3.64
N LYS A 102 -4.90 11.60 -3.67
CA LYS A 102 -4.72 12.37 -4.90
C LYS A 102 -3.64 11.74 -5.78
N SER A 103 -2.49 11.40 -5.21
CA SER A 103 -1.38 10.74 -5.92
C SER A 103 -1.84 9.41 -6.54
N THR A 104 -2.53 8.56 -5.77
CA THR A 104 -3.07 7.29 -6.31
C THR A 104 -4.08 7.52 -7.43
N SER A 105 -4.96 8.52 -7.30
CA SER A 105 -5.92 8.85 -8.37
C SER A 105 -5.25 9.45 -9.62
N ALA A 106 -4.21 10.26 -9.46
CA ALA A 106 -3.46 10.82 -10.57
C ALA A 106 -2.68 9.72 -11.30
N LEU A 107 -2.13 8.76 -10.56
CA LEU A 107 -1.48 7.58 -11.11
C LEU A 107 -2.45 6.71 -11.91
N SER A 108 -3.68 6.50 -11.43
CA SER A 108 -4.69 5.75 -12.18
C SER A 108 -5.16 6.52 -13.44
N ILE A 109 -5.33 7.84 -13.35
CA ILE A 109 -5.70 8.68 -14.51
C ILE A 109 -4.60 8.73 -15.57
N VAL A 110 -3.34 8.89 -15.18
CA VAL A 110 -2.20 8.91 -16.11
C VAL A 110 -2.01 7.55 -16.76
N ALA A 111 -2.20 6.47 -16.00
CA ALA A 111 -2.25 5.11 -16.52
C ALA A 111 -3.34 4.92 -17.59
N SER A 112 -4.52 5.53 -17.40
CA SER A 112 -5.60 5.50 -18.41
C SER A 112 -5.36 6.40 -19.63
N LYS A 113 -4.56 7.48 -19.51
CA LYS A 113 -4.31 8.46 -20.60
C LYS A 113 -3.10 8.17 -21.48
N LEU A 114 -2.12 7.41 -21.00
CA LEU A 114 -0.94 7.02 -21.78
C LEU A 114 -1.23 5.88 -22.79
N TYR A 115 -2.48 5.41 -22.85
CA TYR A 115 -2.91 4.42 -23.83
C TYR A 115 -3.41 5.13 -25.10
N VAL A 116 -2.58 5.17 -26.14
CA VAL A 116 -3.02 5.35 -27.52
C VAL A 116 -3.09 3.93 -28.10
N PRO A 117 -4.27 3.42 -28.51
CA PRO A 117 -4.33 2.13 -29.15
C PRO A 117 -3.61 2.23 -30.50
N ASP A 118 -2.53 1.46 -30.67
CA ASP A 118 -1.97 1.20 -32.00
C ASP A 118 -3.02 0.37 -32.77
N PHE A 119 -3.58 1.00 -33.81
CA PHE A 119 -4.49 0.37 -34.78
C PHE A 119 -3.73 -0.50 -35.78
#